data_AF-B8M9M9-F1
#
_entry.id   AF-B8M9M9-F1
#
_cell.length_a   1.000
_cell.length_b   1.000
_cell.length_c   1.000
_cell.angle_alpha   90.00
_cell.angle_beta   90.00
_cell.angle_gamma   90.00
#
_symmetry.space_group_name_H-M   'P 1'
#
loop_
_entity.id
_entity.type
_entity.pdbx_description
1 polymer ?
#
loop_
_entity_poly.entity_id
_entity_poly.type
_entity_poly.pdbx_seq_one_letter_code
_entity_poly.pdbx_strand_id
1 'polypeptide(L)'
;MGPHGLFGPIKKPPVNLLRVGYNNNTFQNFNMVAGYPNMPITKEAFDDCLCWRPNATPFIPFTIDWGRALKRRRKLIGKGRQDVVIIAVWSKGLHNVYDAYEAAKTLRYRDGNVFDGHPQNQGIAADEYRVLAIFDGQNELEGVPLSVPGLIGPVTVPSFIPHTPRGTMKEMLEEQLQECLRIQIYSRTGIRGDSEQLLHLKRYMMGTFAPLSHHSLSSVMTFRV
;
A
#
# COMPACT_ATOMS: atom_id res chain seq x y z
N MET A 1 -22.09 25.26 -6.62
CA MET A 1 -21.88 23.89 -6.12
C MET A 1 -20.41 23.55 -6.35
N GLY A 2 -19.62 23.37 -5.29
CA GLY A 2 -18.18 23.07 -5.43
C GLY A 2 -17.94 21.63 -5.91
N PRO A 3 -16.73 21.32 -6.44
CA PRO A 3 -16.39 20.01 -7.02
C PRO A 3 -16.40 18.83 -6.01
N HIS A 4 -16.60 19.09 -4.72
CA HIS A 4 -16.64 18.08 -3.66
C HIS A 4 -17.90 17.18 -3.65
N GLY A 5 -18.90 17.43 -4.50
CA GLY A 5 -20.21 16.76 -4.42
C GLY A 5 -20.28 15.35 -5.03
N LEU A 6 -19.28 14.91 -5.81
CA LEU A 6 -19.37 13.66 -6.60
C LEU A 6 -18.66 12.47 -5.97
N PHE A 7 -17.59 12.70 -5.19
CA PHE A 7 -16.80 11.63 -4.58
C PHE A 7 -16.57 11.96 -3.11
N GLY A 8 -17.11 11.14 -2.22
CA GLY A 8 -16.89 11.25 -0.77
C GLY A 8 -15.78 10.31 -0.31
N PRO A 9 -14.97 10.69 0.69
CA PRO A 9 -14.02 9.77 1.30
C PRO A 9 -14.74 8.61 2.00
N ILE A 10 -14.08 7.45 2.05
CA ILE A 10 -14.56 6.27 2.76
C ILE A 10 -14.66 6.59 4.25
N LYS A 11 -15.82 6.34 4.85
CA LYS A 11 -16.05 6.58 6.29
C LYS A 11 -15.22 5.66 7.19
N LYS A 12 -14.86 4.48 6.70
CA LYS A 12 -14.05 3.46 7.38
C LYS A 12 -13.04 2.89 6.39
N PRO A 13 -11.88 3.52 6.20
CA PRO A 13 -10.90 2.99 5.27
C PRO A 13 -10.44 1.60 5.73
N PRO A 14 -9.98 0.75 4.79
CA PRO A 14 -9.26 -0.48 5.13
C PRO A 14 -8.14 -0.17 6.12
N VAL A 15 -7.78 -1.13 6.96
CA VAL A 15 -6.85 -0.87 8.07
C VAL A 15 -5.39 -0.80 7.61
N ASN A 16 -5.05 -1.57 6.57
CA ASN A 16 -3.74 -1.59 5.93
C ASN A 16 -3.84 -1.24 4.45
N LEU A 17 -2.92 -0.41 3.98
CA LEU A 17 -2.71 -0.06 2.58
C LEU A 17 -1.28 -0.41 2.18
N LEU A 18 -1.09 -0.83 0.92
CA LEU A 18 0.23 -1.10 0.33
C LEU A 18 0.51 -0.15 -0.82
N ARG A 19 1.70 0.45 -0.81
CA ARG A 19 2.24 1.20 -1.96
C ARG A 19 3.49 0.50 -2.47
N VAL A 20 3.61 0.40 -3.80
CA VAL A 20 4.83 -0.10 -4.45
C VAL A 20 5.51 1.04 -5.19
N GLY A 21 6.75 1.35 -4.79
CA GLY A 21 7.56 2.48 -5.24
C GLY A 21 8.91 2.06 -5.85
N TYR A 22 9.67 3.01 -6.39
CA TYR A 22 11.05 2.79 -6.87
C TYR A 22 11.90 4.07 -6.88
N ASN A 23 13.23 4.00 -6.88
CA ASN A 23 14.16 5.15 -6.95
C ASN A 23 13.82 6.34 -6.01
N ASN A 24 13.36 6.06 -4.78
CA ASN A 24 12.89 7.08 -3.84
C ASN A 24 11.77 7.99 -4.38
N ASN A 25 11.11 7.62 -5.49
CA ASN A 25 9.99 8.37 -6.07
C ASN A 25 8.74 8.37 -5.19
N THR A 26 8.78 7.58 -4.13
CA THR A 26 7.68 7.43 -3.21
C THR A 26 7.88 8.31 -1.99
N PHE A 27 9.12 8.57 -1.56
CA PHE A 27 9.40 9.38 -0.38
C PHE A 27 10.13 10.67 -0.73
N GLN A 28 9.56 11.80 -0.30
CA GLN A 28 10.26 13.08 -0.29
C GLN A 28 10.10 13.70 1.10
N ASN A 29 11.19 14.07 1.75
CA ASN A 29 11.18 14.62 3.12
C ASN A 29 10.35 13.76 4.10
N PHE A 30 10.52 12.44 4.05
CA PHE A 30 9.77 11.45 4.85
C PHE A 30 8.27 11.30 4.51
N ASN A 31 7.75 12.07 3.55
CA ASN A 31 6.35 12.05 3.13
C ASN A 31 6.16 11.18 1.87
N MET A 32 5.00 10.55 1.72
CA MET A 32 4.61 9.86 0.49
C MET A 32 3.96 10.85 -0.47
N VAL A 33 4.44 10.95 -1.71
CA VAL A 33 4.18 12.13 -2.57
C VAL A 33 3.34 11.68 -3.81
N ALA A 34 2.20 12.36 -4.10
CA ALA A 34 1.15 12.07 -5.12
C ALA A 34 1.44 12.34 -6.60
N GLY A 35 1.14 13.47 -7.22
CA GLY A 35 1.73 13.83 -8.53
C GLY A 35 1.57 15.23 -9.05
N TYR A 36 0.41 15.75 -8.77
CA TYR A 36 0.15 17.16 -8.87
C TYR A 36 -0.69 17.54 -7.64
N PRO A 37 -0.04 17.80 -6.49
CA PRO A 37 -0.69 18.02 -5.19
C PRO A 37 -1.73 19.12 -5.20
N ASN A 38 -1.33 20.22 -5.83
CA ASN A 38 -2.03 21.49 -5.85
C ASN A 38 -3.06 21.46 -6.98
N MET A 39 -3.22 20.31 -7.67
CA MET A 39 -4.29 20.12 -8.62
C MET A 39 -5.61 20.09 -7.87
N PRO A 40 -6.61 20.83 -8.32
CA PRO A 40 -7.96 20.64 -7.84
C PRO A 40 -8.40 19.18 -8.02
N ILE A 41 -9.14 18.69 -7.03
CA ILE A 41 -9.72 17.35 -7.06
C ILE A 41 -10.93 17.40 -7.97
N THR A 42 -10.77 16.95 -9.21
CA THR A 42 -11.82 16.93 -10.22
C THR A 42 -12.15 15.53 -10.68
N LYS A 43 -13.26 15.39 -11.40
CA LYS A 43 -13.65 14.15 -12.05
C LYS A 43 -12.57 13.66 -13.02
N GLU A 44 -11.96 14.59 -13.76
CA GLU A 44 -10.88 14.36 -14.71
C GLU A 44 -9.61 13.89 -13.99
N ALA A 45 -9.30 14.43 -12.80
CA ALA A 45 -8.17 13.97 -12.01
C ALA A 45 -8.36 12.51 -11.55
N PHE A 46 -9.57 12.14 -11.13
CA PHE A 46 -9.90 10.74 -10.82
C PHE A 46 -9.80 9.87 -12.06
N ASP A 47 -10.38 10.31 -13.18
CA ASP A 47 -10.31 9.62 -14.47
C ASP A 47 -8.86 9.41 -14.91
N ASP A 48 -8.01 10.42 -14.83
CA ASP A 48 -6.59 10.32 -15.18
C ASP A 48 -5.84 9.34 -14.27
N CYS A 49 -6.13 9.35 -12.96
CA CYS A 49 -5.51 8.45 -12.00
C CYS A 49 -5.96 7.00 -12.22
N LEU A 50 -7.26 6.80 -12.50
CA LEU A 50 -7.88 5.52 -12.78
C LEU A 50 -7.44 4.99 -14.16
N CYS A 51 -7.48 5.77 -15.21
CA CYS A 51 -7.01 5.38 -16.55
C CYS A 51 -5.49 5.23 -16.65
N TRP A 52 -4.74 5.63 -15.61
CA TRP A 52 -3.27 5.64 -15.65
C TRP A 52 -2.73 6.50 -16.78
N ARG A 53 -3.39 7.63 -17.05
CA ARG A 53 -2.86 8.60 -18.00
C ARG A 53 -1.50 9.08 -17.49
N PRO A 54 -0.55 9.40 -18.37
CA PRO A 54 0.75 9.96 -17.96
C PRO A 54 0.62 11.35 -17.30
N ASN A 55 -0.60 11.85 -17.13
CA ASN A 55 -0.91 13.06 -16.41
C ASN A 55 -0.65 12.86 -14.91
N ALA A 56 0.06 13.80 -14.33
CA ALA A 56 0.26 13.83 -12.89
C ALA A 56 -1.07 14.18 -12.20
N THR A 57 -1.42 13.47 -11.12
CA THR A 57 -2.71 13.62 -10.42
C THR A 57 -2.49 13.90 -8.93
N PRO A 58 -3.47 14.46 -8.20
CA PRO A 58 -3.34 14.71 -6.76
C PRO A 58 -3.43 13.43 -5.90
N PHE A 59 -3.51 12.24 -6.51
CA PHE A 59 -3.79 10.99 -5.81
C PHE A 59 -2.57 10.09 -5.64
N ILE A 60 -2.50 9.43 -4.49
CA ILE A 60 -1.60 8.31 -4.24
C ILE A 60 -2.42 7.02 -4.28
N PRO A 61 -2.15 6.10 -5.22
CA PRO A 61 -2.83 4.83 -5.24
C PRO A 61 -2.14 3.84 -4.33
N PHE A 62 -2.98 3.13 -3.60
CA PHE A 62 -2.66 1.98 -2.78
C PHE A 62 -3.44 0.78 -3.29
N THR A 63 -2.91 -0.40 -3.00
CA THR A 63 -3.66 -1.65 -3.11
C THR A 63 -3.96 -2.15 -1.72
N ILE A 64 -5.11 -2.81 -1.55
CA ILE A 64 -5.39 -3.57 -0.32
C ILE A 64 -4.98 -5.05 -0.39
N ASP A 65 -4.38 -5.45 -1.50
CA ASP A 65 -4.08 -6.83 -1.81
C ASP A 65 -2.57 -7.03 -1.92
N TRP A 66 -2.04 -7.92 -1.08
CA TRP A 66 -0.62 -8.28 -1.05
C TRP A 66 -0.15 -8.93 -2.35
N GLY A 67 -0.96 -9.81 -2.94
CA GLY A 67 -0.67 -10.42 -4.24
C GLY A 67 -0.56 -9.40 -5.38
N ARG A 68 -1.42 -8.38 -5.39
CA ARG A 68 -1.34 -7.23 -6.33
C ARG A 68 -0.07 -6.42 -6.10
N ALA A 69 0.31 -6.17 -4.85
CA ALA A 69 1.58 -5.50 -4.56
C ALA A 69 2.78 -6.31 -5.09
N LEU A 70 2.79 -7.63 -4.89
CA LEU A 70 3.84 -8.52 -5.43
C LEU A 70 3.84 -8.57 -6.96
N LYS A 71 2.67 -8.63 -7.60
CA LYS A 71 2.54 -8.54 -9.06
C LYS A 71 3.07 -7.19 -9.57
N ARG A 72 2.79 -6.12 -8.84
CA ARG A 72 3.24 -4.77 -9.20
C ARG A 72 4.74 -4.61 -9.09
N ARG A 73 5.33 -5.12 -8.00
CA ARG A 73 6.77 -5.26 -7.81
C ARG A 73 7.40 -6.00 -9.00
N ARG A 74 6.88 -7.17 -9.37
CA ARG A 74 7.40 -7.94 -10.52
C ARG A 74 7.36 -7.15 -11.83
N LYS A 75 6.28 -6.41 -12.10
CA LYS A 75 6.15 -5.54 -13.28
C LYS A 75 7.16 -4.40 -13.28
N LEU A 76 7.51 -3.84 -12.13
CA LEU A 76 8.53 -2.79 -12.01
C LEU A 76 9.93 -3.34 -12.30
N ILE A 77 10.27 -4.47 -11.69
CA ILE A 77 11.56 -5.14 -11.91
C ILE A 77 11.71 -5.56 -13.37
N GLY A 78 10.67 -6.15 -13.97
CA GLY A 78 10.67 -6.52 -15.39
C GLY A 78 10.82 -5.34 -16.36
N LYS A 79 10.58 -4.11 -15.89
CA LYS A 79 10.85 -2.86 -16.63
C LYS A 79 12.24 -2.26 -16.34
N GLY A 80 13.12 -3.00 -15.65
CA GLY A 80 14.46 -2.55 -15.29
C GLY A 80 14.50 -1.49 -14.20
N ARG A 81 13.42 -1.29 -13.43
CA ARG A 81 13.40 -0.33 -12.31
C ARG A 81 14.24 -0.89 -11.15
N GLN A 82 15.04 -0.02 -10.53
CA GLN A 82 15.88 -0.32 -9.37
C GLN A 82 15.23 0.23 -8.10
N ASP A 83 15.77 -0.13 -6.93
CA ASP A 83 15.32 0.35 -5.62
C ASP A 83 13.81 0.20 -5.41
N VAL A 84 13.24 -0.90 -5.90
CA VAL A 84 11.80 -1.17 -5.77
C VAL A 84 11.50 -1.41 -4.30
N VAL A 85 10.44 -0.80 -3.77
CA VAL A 85 10.03 -0.96 -2.37
C VAL A 85 8.55 -1.27 -2.27
N ILE A 86 8.15 -2.07 -1.29
CA ILE A 86 6.75 -2.21 -0.87
C ILE A 86 6.61 -1.57 0.50
N ILE A 87 5.65 -0.67 0.66
CA ILE A 87 5.43 0.10 1.89
C ILE A 87 4.07 -0.28 2.43
N ALA A 88 4.04 -0.81 3.65
CA ALA A 88 2.82 -1.09 4.39
C ALA A 88 2.48 0.10 5.30
N VAL A 89 1.23 0.55 5.21
CA VAL A 89 0.75 1.76 5.86
C VAL A 89 -0.51 1.45 6.65
N TRP A 90 -0.55 1.92 7.88
CA TRP A 90 -1.73 1.92 8.73
C TRP A 90 -2.61 3.11 8.41
N SER A 91 -3.80 2.82 7.92
CA SER A 91 -4.75 3.81 7.39
C SER A 91 -5.93 4.09 8.32
N LYS A 92 -6.02 3.41 9.47
CA LYS A 92 -7.02 3.75 10.50
C LYS A 92 -6.72 5.13 11.06
N GLY A 93 -7.67 6.04 10.87
CA GLY A 93 -7.55 7.46 11.22
C GLY A 93 -7.10 8.35 10.07
N LEU A 94 -6.81 7.80 8.89
CA LEU A 94 -6.58 8.63 7.71
C LEU A 94 -7.87 9.29 7.25
N HIS A 95 -7.79 10.59 6.98
CA HIS A 95 -8.80 11.34 6.27
C HIS A 95 -8.52 11.25 4.76
N ASN A 96 -9.52 11.54 3.93
CA ASN A 96 -9.35 11.65 2.48
C ASN A 96 -8.85 10.37 1.77
N VAL A 97 -9.32 9.23 2.27
CA VAL A 97 -9.16 7.92 1.62
C VAL A 97 -10.39 7.68 0.74
N TYR A 98 -10.19 7.32 -0.52
CA TYR A 98 -11.22 7.13 -1.54
C TYR A 98 -11.19 5.71 -2.05
N ASP A 99 -12.37 5.13 -2.24
CA ASP A 99 -12.48 3.82 -2.86
C ASP A 99 -12.34 3.99 -4.38
N ALA A 100 -11.33 3.33 -4.97
CA ALA A 100 -11.12 3.41 -6.41
C ALA A 100 -12.29 2.78 -7.19
N TYR A 101 -12.97 1.78 -6.61
CA TYR A 101 -14.14 1.14 -7.20
C TYR A 101 -15.33 2.10 -7.25
N GLU A 102 -15.65 2.75 -6.12
CA GLU A 102 -16.74 3.72 -6.08
C GLU A 102 -16.46 4.93 -6.98
N ALA A 103 -15.19 5.34 -7.08
CA ALA A 103 -14.78 6.35 -8.03
C ALA A 103 -15.02 5.89 -9.49
N ALA A 104 -14.56 4.69 -9.85
CA ALA A 104 -14.75 4.12 -11.19
C ALA A 104 -16.23 3.97 -11.55
N LYS A 105 -17.07 3.52 -10.60
CA LYS A 105 -18.52 3.39 -10.77
C LYS A 105 -19.19 4.73 -11.05
N THR A 106 -18.84 5.77 -10.30
CA THR A 106 -19.35 7.13 -10.51
C THR A 106 -18.89 7.71 -11.86
N LEU A 107 -17.70 7.32 -12.32
CA LEU A 107 -17.19 7.64 -13.66
C LEU A 107 -17.81 6.79 -14.79
N ARG A 108 -18.70 5.84 -14.46
CA ARG A 108 -19.36 4.91 -15.40
C ARG A 108 -18.39 3.97 -16.14
N TYR A 109 -17.29 3.58 -15.49
CA TYR A 109 -16.46 2.49 -15.99
C TYR A 109 -17.27 1.20 -15.98
N ARG A 110 -17.16 0.40 -17.04
CA ARG A 110 -17.72 -0.96 -17.07
C ARG A 110 -16.83 -1.89 -16.25
N ASP A 111 -17.44 -2.85 -15.57
CA ASP A 111 -16.73 -3.90 -14.85
C ASP A 111 -15.75 -4.61 -15.80
N GLY A 112 -14.44 -4.53 -15.52
CA GLY A 112 -13.39 -5.15 -16.34
C GLY A 112 -12.30 -4.23 -16.87
N ASN A 113 -12.43 -2.90 -16.73
CA ASN A 113 -11.34 -1.98 -17.06
C ASN A 113 -10.31 -1.95 -15.90
N VAL A 114 -9.46 -2.98 -15.87
CA VAL A 114 -8.55 -3.30 -14.75
C VAL A 114 -7.48 -2.21 -14.52
N PHE A 115 -7.38 -1.82 -13.25
CA PHE A 115 -6.48 -0.81 -12.71
C PHE A 115 -5.08 -1.40 -12.36
N ASP A 116 -4.01 -1.10 -13.14
CA ASP A 116 -2.61 -1.54 -12.86
C ASP A 116 -1.48 -0.55 -13.38
N GLY A 117 -1.29 0.65 -12.81
CA GLY A 117 -0.35 1.74 -13.27
C GLY A 117 0.23 2.64 -12.12
N HIS A 118 0.76 3.86 -12.34
CA HIS A 118 1.44 4.70 -11.29
C HIS A 118 1.20 6.23 -11.43
N PRO A 119 1.01 6.96 -10.31
CA PRO A 119 1.20 8.43 -10.19
C PRO A 119 2.53 8.84 -9.49
N GLN A 120 2.98 10.09 -9.69
CA GLN A 120 4.26 10.68 -9.21
C GLN A 120 4.19 12.15 -8.72
N ASN A 121 4.30 12.38 -7.38
CA ASN A 121 4.52 13.53 -6.42
C ASN A 121 3.59 14.80 -6.18
N GLN A 122 2.66 14.98 -5.18
CA GLN A 122 2.67 15.24 -3.68
C GLN A 122 1.27 15.07 -3.02
N GLY A 123 1.03 14.81 -1.72
CA GLY A 123 1.78 14.08 -0.71
C GLY A 123 1.02 13.96 0.62
N ILE A 124 0.72 12.75 1.10
CA ILE A 124 0.16 12.58 2.45
C ILE A 124 1.27 12.97 3.43
N ALA A 125 0.94 13.70 4.48
CA ALA A 125 1.95 14.07 5.47
C ALA A 125 2.25 12.86 6.39
N ALA A 126 3.50 12.70 6.81
CA ALA A 126 3.96 11.56 7.61
C ALA A 126 3.31 11.49 9.00
N ASP A 127 2.66 12.55 9.44
CA ASP A 127 1.81 12.61 10.63
C ASP A 127 0.40 12.04 10.40
N GLU A 128 -0.10 12.06 9.16
CA GLU A 128 -1.42 11.52 8.81
C GLU A 128 -1.38 10.00 8.66
N TYR A 129 -0.32 9.43 8.06
CA TYR A 129 -0.16 7.98 7.91
C TYR A 129 0.92 7.40 8.82
N ARG A 130 0.75 6.13 9.22
CA ARG A 130 1.75 5.41 10.01
C ARG A 130 2.37 4.29 9.17
N VAL A 131 3.64 4.45 8.79
CA VAL A 131 4.37 3.37 8.09
C VAL A 131 4.61 2.24 9.09
N LEU A 132 4.13 1.05 8.75
CA LEU A 132 4.31 -0.15 9.56
C LEU A 132 5.59 -0.87 9.20
N ALA A 133 5.85 -1.05 7.90
CA ALA A 133 7.01 -1.76 7.40
C ALA A 133 7.36 -1.30 5.98
N ILE A 134 8.65 -1.37 5.64
CA ILE A 134 9.14 -1.21 4.28
C ILE A 134 9.91 -2.47 3.89
N PHE A 135 9.47 -3.09 2.82
CA PHE A 135 10.08 -4.28 2.24
C PHE A 135 10.95 -3.86 1.05
N ASP A 136 12.15 -4.41 1.00
CA ASP A 136 13.05 -4.33 -0.14
C ASP A 136 12.48 -5.17 -1.28
N GLY A 137 11.81 -4.49 -2.19
CA GLY A 137 11.23 -5.08 -3.37
C GLY A 137 12.28 -5.48 -4.41
N GLN A 138 13.56 -5.18 -4.27
CA GLN A 138 14.57 -5.63 -5.24
C GLN A 138 14.97 -7.11 -5.02
N ASN A 139 14.91 -7.59 -3.78
CA ASN A 139 15.34 -8.95 -3.41
C ASN A 139 14.36 -10.05 -3.81
N GLU A 140 14.84 -11.29 -3.88
CA GLU A 140 14.00 -12.45 -4.21
C GLU A 140 12.84 -12.63 -3.23
N LEU A 141 11.79 -13.30 -3.70
CA LEU A 141 10.64 -13.62 -2.86
C LEU A 141 10.90 -14.94 -2.15
N GLU A 142 10.57 -14.96 -0.87
CA GLU A 142 10.73 -16.16 -0.06
C GLU A 142 9.43 -16.56 0.61
N GLY A 143 9.19 -17.86 0.68
CA GLY A 143 8.04 -18.45 1.35
C GLY A 143 8.38 -18.73 2.81
N VAL A 144 7.70 -18.05 3.72
CA VAL A 144 7.91 -18.18 5.17
C VAL A 144 6.58 -18.51 5.85
N PRO A 145 6.53 -19.47 6.79
CA PRO A 145 5.33 -19.67 7.60
C PRO A 145 5.09 -18.43 8.48
N LEU A 146 3.82 -18.00 8.56
CA LEU A 146 3.41 -16.92 9.45
C LEU A 146 2.22 -17.39 10.30
N SER A 147 2.30 -17.16 11.61
CA SER A 147 1.21 -17.44 12.54
C SER A 147 0.52 -16.17 13.03
N VAL A 148 -0.79 -16.28 13.13
CA VAL A 148 -1.68 -15.40 13.88
C VAL A 148 -2.60 -16.26 14.74
N PRO A 149 -3.20 -15.74 15.83
CA PRO A 149 -4.09 -16.53 16.66
C PRO A 149 -5.18 -17.23 15.84
N GLY A 150 -5.17 -18.57 15.89
CA GLY A 150 -6.11 -19.44 15.17
C GLY A 150 -5.76 -19.77 13.72
N LEU A 151 -4.60 -19.33 13.20
CA LEU A 151 -4.22 -19.59 11.82
C LEU A 151 -2.70 -19.58 11.59
N ILE A 152 -2.19 -20.63 10.94
CA ILE A 152 -0.82 -20.71 10.42
C ILE A 152 -0.92 -20.89 8.91
N GLY A 153 -0.14 -20.14 8.14
CA GLY A 153 -0.17 -20.24 6.69
C GLY A 153 1.12 -19.74 6.04
N PRO A 154 1.44 -20.20 4.83
CA PRO A 154 2.60 -19.72 4.09
C PRO A 154 2.34 -18.29 3.61
N VAL A 155 3.36 -17.44 3.70
CA VAL A 155 3.36 -16.08 3.15
C VAL A 155 4.58 -15.89 2.27
N THR A 156 4.39 -15.28 1.12
CA THR A 156 5.48 -14.87 0.24
C THR A 156 5.88 -13.43 0.55
N VAL A 157 7.12 -13.21 0.98
CA VAL A 157 7.62 -11.88 1.36
C VAL A 157 8.92 -11.52 0.61
N PRO A 158 9.10 -10.26 0.18
CA PRO A 158 10.43 -9.75 -0.16
C PRO A 158 11.26 -9.55 1.11
N SER A 159 12.58 -9.47 0.97
CA SER A 159 13.46 -9.09 2.10
C SER A 159 13.11 -7.72 2.66
N PHE A 160 13.50 -7.44 3.90
CA PHE A 160 13.37 -6.11 4.49
C PHE A 160 14.53 -5.21 4.07
N ILE A 161 14.31 -3.89 3.99
CA ILE A 161 15.41 -2.93 3.84
C ILE A 161 16.24 -2.98 5.14
N PRO A 162 17.55 -3.24 5.09
CA PRO A 162 18.33 -3.63 6.25
C PRO A 162 18.52 -2.46 7.24
N HIS A 163 17.84 -2.58 8.39
CA HIS A 163 18.31 -2.07 9.68
C HIS A 163 18.42 -3.19 10.74
N THR A 164 18.28 -4.45 10.31
CA THR A 164 18.41 -5.65 11.15
C THR A 164 19.58 -6.53 10.68
N PRO A 165 20.21 -7.30 11.59
CA PRO A 165 21.49 -7.95 11.33
C PRO A 165 21.39 -8.97 10.19
N ARG A 166 22.47 -9.05 9.41
CA ARG A 166 22.64 -9.92 8.24
C ARG A 166 22.27 -11.38 8.54
N GLY A 167 21.16 -11.81 7.97
CA GLY A 167 20.87 -13.20 7.65
C GLY A 167 20.19 -13.22 6.29
N THR A 168 20.69 -14.01 5.35
CA THR A 168 19.94 -14.35 4.14
C THR A 168 18.58 -14.90 4.56
N MET A 169 17.48 -14.35 4.02
CA MET A 169 16.13 -14.73 4.46
C MET A 169 15.84 -16.23 4.29
N LYS A 170 16.63 -16.93 3.45
CA LYS A 170 16.52 -18.36 3.11
C LYS A 170 16.49 -19.33 4.30
N GLU A 171 16.81 -18.85 5.51
CA GLU A 171 16.79 -19.59 6.77
C GLU A 171 15.92 -18.93 7.86
N MET A 172 15.15 -17.89 7.53
CA MET A 172 14.29 -17.20 8.49
C MET A 172 13.17 -18.12 8.98
N LEU A 173 13.36 -18.64 10.20
CA LEU A 173 12.30 -19.24 10.98
C LEU A 173 11.14 -18.24 11.15
N GLU A 174 9.92 -18.74 11.35
CA GLU A 174 8.74 -17.92 11.64
C GLU A 174 9.04 -16.82 12.67
N GLU A 175 9.73 -17.20 13.76
CA GLU A 175 10.11 -16.30 14.84
C GLU A 175 10.92 -15.08 14.36
N GLN A 176 11.81 -15.28 13.38
CA GLN A 176 12.63 -14.20 12.82
C GLN A 176 11.78 -13.23 11.99
N LEU A 177 10.84 -13.71 11.17
CA LEU A 177 9.94 -12.84 10.42
C LEU A 177 9.03 -12.04 11.36
N GLN A 178 8.50 -12.70 12.39
CA GLN A 178 7.72 -12.02 13.41
C GLN A 178 8.52 -10.92 14.11
N GLU A 179 9.78 -11.21 14.47
CA GLU A 179 10.65 -10.24 15.13
C GLU A 179 11.05 -9.08 14.20
N CYS A 180 11.37 -9.35 12.94
CA CYS A 180 11.61 -8.31 11.95
C CYS A 180 10.41 -7.37 11.79
N LEU A 181 9.18 -7.91 11.74
CA LEU A 181 7.97 -7.10 11.68
C LEU A 181 7.79 -6.26 12.97
N ARG A 182 8.05 -6.83 14.14
CA ARG A 182 8.01 -6.09 15.42
C ARG A 182 9.02 -4.95 15.43
N ILE A 183 10.26 -5.19 15.01
CA ILE A 183 11.32 -4.17 14.94
C ILE A 183 10.96 -3.07 13.93
N GLN A 184 10.45 -3.42 12.75
CA GLN A 184 10.02 -2.43 11.75
C GLN A 184 8.87 -1.57 12.25
N ILE A 185 7.86 -2.16 12.88
CA ILE A 185 6.74 -1.41 13.45
C ILE A 185 7.23 -0.52 14.59
N TYR A 186 8.02 -1.07 15.51
CA TYR A 186 8.53 -0.32 16.66
C TYR A 186 9.42 0.86 16.23
N SER A 187 10.38 0.64 15.34
CA SER A 187 11.29 1.69 14.86
C SER A 187 10.57 2.85 14.15
N ARG A 188 9.37 2.61 13.61
CA ARG A 188 8.59 3.60 12.85
C ARG A 188 7.44 4.23 13.62
N THR A 189 6.92 3.54 14.62
CA THR A 189 5.70 3.95 15.33
C THR A 189 5.87 4.07 16.83
N GLY A 190 6.96 3.56 17.39
CA GLY A 190 7.17 3.45 18.84
C GLY A 190 6.33 2.35 19.52
N ILE A 191 5.49 1.63 18.77
CA ILE A 191 4.58 0.61 19.31
C ILE A 191 5.35 -0.72 19.51
N ARG A 192 5.27 -1.29 20.72
CA ARG A 192 5.91 -2.56 21.09
C ARG A 192 4.91 -3.72 21.18
N GLY A 193 5.43 -4.95 21.07
CA GLY A 193 4.69 -6.18 21.37
C GLY A 193 3.64 -6.58 20.32
N ASP A 194 2.68 -7.39 20.75
CA ASP A 194 1.58 -7.90 19.93
C ASP A 194 0.50 -6.83 19.72
N SER A 195 0.85 -5.82 18.92
CA SER A 195 -0.02 -4.70 18.62
C SER A 195 -1.11 -5.05 17.61
N GLU A 196 -2.21 -4.27 17.61
CA GLU A 196 -3.26 -4.34 16.59
C GLU A 196 -2.65 -4.26 15.18
N GLN A 197 -1.65 -3.39 15.01
CA GLN A 197 -0.92 -3.16 13.77
C GLN A 197 -0.18 -4.41 13.29
N LEU A 198 0.55 -5.07 14.18
CA LEU A 198 1.27 -6.30 13.86
C LEU A 198 0.29 -7.40 13.46
N LEU A 199 -0.77 -7.62 14.24
CA LEU A 199 -1.76 -8.65 13.96
C LEU A 199 -2.47 -8.42 12.62
N HIS A 200 -2.89 -7.18 12.36
CA HIS A 200 -3.55 -6.82 11.11
C HIS A 200 -2.59 -6.98 9.93
N LEU A 201 -1.34 -6.54 10.03
CA LEU A 201 -0.36 -6.69 8.96
C LEU A 201 -0.11 -8.16 8.63
N LYS A 202 0.07 -9.02 9.66
CA LYS A 202 0.24 -10.47 9.45
C LYS A 202 -0.96 -11.11 8.74
N ARG A 203 -2.17 -10.90 9.27
CA ARG A 203 -3.42 -11.42 8.64
C ARG A 203 -3.56 -10.98 7.20
N TYR A 204 -3.20 -9.75 6.93
CA TYR A 204 -3.27 -9.14 5.63
C TYR A 204 -2.26 -9.71 4.62
N MET A 205 -1.01 -9.95 5.06
CA MET A 205 -0.01 -10.63 4.23
C MET A 205 -0.40 -12.09 3.95
N MET A 206 -1.09 -12.76 4.88
CA MET A 206 -1.61 -14.12 4.69
C MET A 206 -2.84 -14.19 3.77
N GLY A 207 -3.40 -13.06 3.34
CA GLY A 207 -4.62 -13.03 2.53
C GLY A 207 -5.88 -13.49 3.29
N THR A 208 -5.89 -13.38 4.61
CA THR A 208 -6.95 -13.96 5.47
C THR A 208 -8.05 -12.98 5.82
N PHE A 209 -7.88 -11.72 5.40
CA PHE A 209 -9.04 -10.89 5.16
C PHE A 209 -9.72 -11.43 3.91
N ALA A 210 -10.81 -12.16 4.10
CA ALA A 210 -11.77 -12.40 3.03
C ALA A 210 -12.01 -11.06 2.32
N PRO A 211 -11.99 -11.00 0.98
CA PRO A 211 -12.46 -9.81 0.31
C PRO A 211 -13.85 -9.55 0.87
N LEU A 212 -14.03 -8.40 1.54
CA LEU A 212 -15.36 -7.92 1.89
C LEU A 212 -16.18 -8.13 0.63
N SER A 213 -17.23 -8.93 0.75
CA SER A 213 -17.99 -9.52 -0.35
C SER A 213 -18.62 -8.45 -1.23
N HIS A 214 -17.82 -7.79 -2.07
CA HIS A 214 -18.18 -6.92 -3.17
C HIS A 214 -16.95 -6.85 -4.11
N HIS A 215 -17.10 -7.51 -5.26
CA HIS A 215 -16.38 -7.33 -6.53
C HIS A 215 -14.88 -6.97 -6.46
N SER A 216 -14.01 -7.92 -6.84
CA SER A 216 -12.71 -7.87 -7.57
C SER A 216 -11.89 -6.55 -7.75
N LEU A 217 -12.15 -5.46 -7.05
CA LEU A 217 -11.65 -4.11 -7.34
C LEU A 217 -11.17 -3.47 -6.03
N SER A 218 -10.24 -4.15 -5.38
CA SER A 218 -9.67 -3.83 -4.08
C SER A 218 -8.48 -2.85 -4.17
N SER A 219 -8.70 -1.69 -4.78
CA SER A 219 -7.72 -0.59 -4.84
C SER A 219 -8.27 0.64 -4.13
N VAL A 220 -7.41 1.38 -3.44
CA VAL A 220 -7.79 2.57 -2.65
C VAL A 220 -6.89 3.72 -3.07
N MET A 221 -7.41 4.93 -3.13
CA MET A 221 -6.65 6.14 -3.37
C MET A 221 -6.65 7.02 -2.14
N THR A 222 -5.60 7.79 -1.92
CA THR A 222 -5.60 8.83 -0.88
C THR A 222 -5.08 10.13 -1.44
N PHE A 223 -5.45 11.25 -0.84
CA PHE A 223 -4.88 12.56 -1.14
C PHE A 223 -4.66 13.38 0.15
N ARG A 224 -3.92 14.48 0.01
CA ARG A 224 -3.71 15.50 1.06
C ARG A 224 -4.68 16.66 0.88
N VAL A 225 -5.25 17.18 1.97
CA VAL A 225 -5.99 18.46 1.97
C VAL A 225 -5.02 19.63 2.09
#